data_AF-X1FR53-F1
#
_entry.id   AF-X1FR53-F1
#
_cell.length_a   1.000
_cell.length_b   1.000
_cell.length_c   1.000
_cell.angle_alpha   90.00
_cell.angle_beta   90.00
_cell.angle_gamma   90.00
#
_symmetry.space_group_name_H-M   'P 1'
#
loop_
_entity.id
_entity.type
_entity.pdbx_description
1 polymer ?
#
loop_
_entity_poly.entity_id
_entity_poly.type
_entity_poly.pdbx_seq_one_letter_code
_entity_poly.pdbx_strand_id
1 'polypeptide(L)'
;MKKITSEIKKGNYKTRIQVVSNDEVGNLGESINEMAIGLKEKEFIKDTFGKAVDPRVRDHLLKGSIEMGGGLCEATILFTDIRGFTPMSEKNSPQIVV
;
A
#
# COMPACT_ATOMS: atom_id res chain seq x y z
N MET A 1 24.24 1.91 13.58
CA MET A 1 23.82 1.88 12.16
C MET A 1 23.43 0.47 11.66
N LYS A 2 24.33 -0.53 11.67
CA LYS A 2 24.10 -1.88 11.08
C LYS A 2 22.83 -2.62 11.54
N LYS A 3 22.48 -2.53 12.83
CA LYS A 3 21.25 -3.13 13.38
C LYS A 3 20.01 -2.51 12.72
N ILE A 4 19.99 -1.19 12.59
CA ILE A 4 18.85 -0.43 12.07
C ILE A 4 18.67 -0.66 10.58
N THR A 5 19.76 -0.68 9.81
CA THR A 5 19.70 -1.03 8.38
C THR A 5 19.22 -2.47 8.16
N SER A 6 19.58 -3.41 9.03
CA SER A 6 19.04 -4.79 8.99
C SER A 6 17.53 -4.84 9.26
N GLU A 7 17.04 -4.05 10.20
CA GLU A 7 15.60 -3.96 10.50
C GLU A 7 14.81 -3.29 9.37
N ILE A 8 15.36 -2.24 8.75
CA ILE A 8 14.80 -1.63 7.54
C ILE A 8 14.73 -2.67 6.41
N LYS A 9 15.79 -3.48 6.22
CA LYS A 9 15.80 -4.56 5.21
C LYS A 9 14.74 -5.63 5.45
N LYS A 10 14.33 -5.86 6.70
CA LYS A 10 13.23 -6.78 7.07
C LYS A 10 11.84 -6.14 6.94
N GLY A 11 11.73 -4.89 6.49
CA GLY A 11 10.47 -4.18 6.34
C GLY A 11 10.05 -3.34 7.54
N ASN A 12 10.86 -3.28 8.61
CA ASN A 12 10.58 -2.40 9.74
C ASN A 12 11.05 -0.97 9.44
N TYR A 13 10.23 -0.20 8.74
CA TYR A 13 10.56 1.17 8.34
C TYR A 13 10.32 2.22 9.44
N LYS A 14 9.94 1.84 10.66
CA LYS A 14 9.72 2.76 11.78
C LYS A 14 10.98 3.05 12.59
N THR A 15 11.99 2.16 12.51
CA THR A 15 13.26 2.37 13.19
C THR A 15 14.06 3.52 12.55
N ARG A 16 14.87 4.21 13.34
CA ARG A 16 15.61 5.42 12.93
C ARG A 16 17.04 5.38 13.45
N ILE A 17 17.99 5.76 12.60
CA ILE A 17 19.37 5.99 12.99
C ILE A 17 19.42 7.29 13.78
N GLN A 18 19.95 7.23 15.00
CA GLN A 18 20.28 8.43 15.76
C GLN A 18 21.53 9.07 15.14
N VAL A 19 21.38 10.29 14.63
CA VAL A 19 22.47 11.08 14.07
C VAL A 19 23.15 11.83 15.21
N VAL A 20 24.45 11.58 15.43
CA VAL A 20 25.22 12.13 16.56
C VAL A 20 26.44 12.96 16.12
N SER A 21 26.67 13.05 14.81
CA SER A 21 27.80 13.77 14.22
C SER A 21 27.30 14.58 13.02
N ASN A 22 28.01 15.66 12.69
CA ASN A 22 27.74 16.53 11.54
C ASN A 22 28.77 16.32 10.41
N ASP A 23 29.33 15.11 10.34
CA ASP A 23 30.27 14.66 9.32
C ASP A 23 29.52 13.83 8.24
N GLU A 24 30.28 13.24 7.32
CA GLU A 24 29.74 12.40 6.25
C GLU A 24 28.97 11.18 6.78
N VAL A 25 29.36 10.67 7.95
CA VAL A 25 28.67 9.55 8.61
C VAL A 25 27.32 10.01 9.17
N GLY A 26 27.26 11.23 9.69
CA GLY A 26 26.03 11.91 10.07
C GLY A 26 25.05 12.07 8.90
N ASN A 27 25.54 12.66 7.80
CA ASN A 27 24.77 12.88 6.57
C ASN A 27 24.25 11.56 5.97
N LEU A 28 25.05 10.49 6.02
CA LEU A 28 24.61 9.15 5.61
C LEU A 28 23.47 8.62 6.50
N GLY A 29 23.56 8.84 7.81
CA GLY A 29 22.51 8.45 8.76
C GLY A 29 21.18 9.14 8.48
N GLU A 30 21.22 10.43 8.14
CA GLU A 30 20.05 11.22 7.75
C GLU A 30 19.46 10.72 6.43
N SER A 31 20.30 10.53 5.40
CA SER A 31 19.88 9.99 4.09
C SER A 31 19.21 8.61 4.21
N ILE A 32 19.70 7.73 5.10
CA ILE A 32 19.07 6.43 5.36
C ILE A 32 17.70 6.60 6.05
N ASN A 33 17.57 7.56 6.97
CA ASN A 33 16.29 7.84 7.62
C ASN A 33 15.25 8.34 6.60
N GLU A 34 15.64 9.22 5.69
CA GLU A 34 14.79 9.69 4.59
C GLU A 34 14.37 8.54 3.66
N MET A 35 15.32 7.68 3.29
CA MET A 35 15.01 6.48 2.49
C MET A 35 14.02 5.55 3.20
N ALA A 36 14.17 5.35 4.52
CA ALA A 36 13.23 4.54 5.29
C ALA A 36 11.81 5.15 5.31
N ILE A 37 11.68 6.48 5.31
CA ILE A 37 10.38 7.16 5.16
C ILE A 37 9.77 6.84 3.79
N GLY A 38 10.53 7.01 2.71
CA GLY A 38 10.05 6.71 1.35
C GLY A 38 9.66 5.24 1.15
N LEU A 39 10.43 4.31 1.73
CA LEU A 39 10.10 2.88 1.71
C LEU A 39 8.79 2.58 2.44
N LYS A 40 8.56 3.24 3.59
CA LYS A 40 7.30 3.11 4.34
C LYS A 40 6.10 3.60 3.53
N GLU A 41 6.24 4.74 2.87
CA GLU A 41 5.18 5.33 2.05
C GLU A 41 4.86 4.44 0.83
N LYS A 42 5.90 3.93 0.16
CA LYS A 42 5.74 2.97 -0.93
C LYS A 42 5.01 1.70 -0.49
N GLU A 43 5.34 1.17 0.69
CA GLU A 43 4.66 -0.02 1.21
C GLU A 43 3.20 0.28 1.57
N PHE A 44 2.91 1.44 2.16
CA PHE A 44 1.54 1.87 2.46
C PHE A 44 0.69 2.00 1.19
N ILE A 45 1.22 2.59 0.13
CA ILE A 45 0.54 2.68 -1.18
C ILE A 45 0.28 1.28 -1.72
N LYS A 46 1.28 0.40 -1.70
CA LYS A 46 1.18 -0.98 -2.19
C LYS A 46 0.14 -1.80 -1.43
N ASP A 47 0.08 -1.68 -0.11
CA ASP A 47 -0.90 -2.38 0.74
C ASP A 47 -2.31 -1.82 0.53
N THR A 48 -2.45 -0.50 0.45
CA THR A 48 -3.76 0.15 0.25
C THR A 48 -4.34 -0.22 -1.11
N PHE A 49 -3.52 -0.21 -2.17
CA PHE A 49 -3.94 -0.67 -3.49
C PHE A 49 -4.33 -2.15 -3.49
N GLY A 50 -3.62 -2.99 -2.74
CA GLY A 50 -3.90 -4.43 -2.63
C GLY A 50 -5.24 -4.76 -1.97
N LYS A 51 -5.85 -3.82 -1.23
CA LYS A 51 -7.19 -4.01 -0.64
C LYS A 51 -8.33 -3.80 -1.64
N ALA A 52 -8.12 -2.92 -2.62
CA ALA A 52 -9.12 -2.60 -3.63
C ALA A 52 -8.93 -3.41 -4.92
N VAL A 53 -7.71 -3.89 -5.17
CA VAL A 53 -7.30 -4.52 -6.42
C VAL A 53 -6.50 -5.78 -6.11
N ASP A 54 -6.77 -6.87 -6.84
CA ASP A 54 -6.01 -8.12 -6.71
C ASP A 54 -4.49 -7.84 -6.79
N PRO A 55 -3.67 -8.41 -5.87
CA PRO A 55 -2.23 -8.17 -5.85
C PRO A 55 -1.53 -8.36 -7.19
N ARG A 56 -2.01 -9.29 -8.04
CA ARG A 56 -1.47 -9.54 -9.38
C ARG A 56 -1.70 -8.36 -10.31
N VAL A 57 -2.90 -7.77 -10.26
CA VAL A 57 -3.25 -6.58 -11.05
C VAL A 57 -2.47 -5.38 -10.54
N ARG A 58 -2.38 -5.18 -9.21
CA ARG A 58 -1.54 -4.13 -8.63
C ARG A 58 -0.08 -4.23 -9.08
N ASP A 59 0.53 -5.40 -8.95
CA ASP A 59 1.94 -5.61 -9.27
C ASP A 59 2.19 -5.44 -10.78
N HIS A 60 1.20 -5.75 -11.63
CA HIS A 60 1.23 -5.45 -13.05
C HIS A 60 1.19 -3.94 -13.32
N LEU A 61 0.26 -3.20 -12.69
CA LEU A 61 0.18 -1.74 -12.83
C LEU A 61 1.46 -1.03 -12.38
N LEU A 62 2.07 -1.49 -11.26
CA LEU A 62 3.31 -0.91 -10.72
C LEU A 62 4.56 -1.15 -11.58
N LYS A 63 4.52 -2.10 -12.53
CA LYS A 63 5.62 -2.34 -13.48
C LYS A 63 5.68 -1.29 -14.59
N GLY A 64 4.69 -0.40 -14.70
CA GLY A 64 4.69 0.73 -15.65
C GLY A 64 4.58 0.33 -17.13
N SER A 65 4.43 -0.95 -17.42
CA SER A 65 4.27 -1.52 -18.76
C SER A 65 2.79 -1.87 -18.96
N ILE A 66 1.96 -0.84 -18.99
CA ILE A 66 0.56 -0.97 -19.34
C ILE A 66 0.46 -0.59 -20.81
N GLU A 67 0.26 -1.57 -21.69
CA GLU A 67 -0.24 -1.26 -23.02
C GLU A 67 -1.63 -0.65 -22.85
N MET A 68 -1.78 0.61 -23.25
CA MET A 68 -3.05 1.30 -23.16
C MET A 68 -4.04 0.65 -24.14
N GLY A 69 -5.00 -0.12 -23.61
CA GLY A 69 -6.02 -0.81 -24.39
C GLY A 69 -6.82 -1.79 -23.53
N GLY A 70 -8.02 -2.15 -23.98
CA GLY A 70 -8.79 -3.25 -23.40
C GLY A 70 -8.38 -4.59 -24.02
N GLY A 71 -8.36 -5.65 -23.22
CA GLY A 71 -8.13 -7.02 -23.70
C GLY A 71 -9.42 -7.84 -23.70
N LEU A 72 -9.60 -8.69 -24.71
CA LEU A 72 -10.58 -9.77 -24.66
C LEU A 72 -10.03 -10.89 -23.77
N CYS A 73 -10.80 -11.29 -22.76
CA CYS A 73 -10.48 -12.44 -21.92
C CYS A 73 -11.75 -13.21 -21.59
N GLU A 74 -11.61 -14.51 -21.36
CA GLU A 74 -12.67 -15.33 -20.79
C GLU A 74 -12.71 -15.06 -19.28
N ALA A 75 -13.86 -14.64 -18.78
CA ALA A 75 -14.06 -14.31 -17.38
C ALA A 75 -15.42 -14.81 -16.88
N THR A 76 -15.45 -15.25 -15.63
CA THR A 76 -16.69 -15.59 -14.92
C THR A 76 -17.06 -14.44 -13.99
N ILE A 77 -18.26 -13.88 -14.15
CA ILE A 77 -18.75 -12.76 -13.34
C ILE A 77 -19.82 -13.27 -12.38
N LEU A 78 -19.65 -12.97 -11.09
CA LEU A 78 -20.68 -13.21 -10.07
C LEU A 78 -21.47 -11.91 -9.83
N PHE A 79 -22.78 -11.97 -10.06
CA PHE A 79 -23.71 -10.94 -9.60
C PHE A 79 -24.42 -11.43 -8.35
N THR A 80 -24.38 -10.63 -7.29
CA THR A 80 -25.13 -10.88 -6.05
C THR A 80 -25.74 -9.58 -5.57
N ASP A 81 -26.94 -9.66 -5.01
CA ASP A 81 -27.68 -8.51 -4.49
C ASP A 81 -28.46 -8.92 -3.24
N ILE A 82 -28.78 -7.94 -2.39
CA ILE A 82 -29.55 -8.13 -1.17
C ILE A 82 -31.02 -7.86 -1.48
N ARG A 83 -31.87 -8.89 -1.35
CA ARG A 83 -33.32 -8.71 -1.51
C ARG A 83 -33.85 -7.69 -0.51
N GLY A 84 -34.58 -6.70 -1.02
CA GLY A 84 -35.18 -5.66 -0.17
C GLY A 84 -34.16 -4.68 0.42
N PHE A 85 -32.99 -4.51 -0.21
CA PHE A 85 -31.99 -3.54 0.24
C PHE A 85 -32.56 -2.11 0.32
N THR A 86 -33.33 -1.66 -0.67
CA THR A 86 -33.96 -0.33 -0.68
C THR A 86 -34.83 -0.08 0.56
N PRO A 87 -35.88 -0.86 0.85
CA PRO A 87 -36.69 -0.63 2.05
C PRO A 87 -35.94 -0.88 3.36
N MET A 88 -34.85 -1.67 3.35
CA MET A 88 -33.97 -1.83 4.51
C MET A 88 -33.16 -0.55 4.75
N SER A 89 -32.57 0.05 3.71
CA SER A 89 -31.78 1.28 3.81
C SER A 89 -32.59 2.50 4.22
N GLU A 90 -33.85 2.60 3.77
CA GLU A 90 -34.73 3.73 4.10
C GLU A 90 -35.19 3.74 5.56
N LYS A 91 -35.20 2.58 6.22
CA LYS A 91 -35.72 2.40 7.59
C LYS A 91 -34.64 2.40 8.67
N ASN A 92 -33.37 2.31 8.28
CA ASN A 92 -32.27 2.17 9.23
C ASN A 92 -31.34 3.38 9.16
N SER A 93 -30.68 3.68 10.27
CA SER A 93 -29.65 4.72 10.27
C SER A 93 -28.42 4.25 9.48
N PRO A 94 -27.62 5.17 8.93
CA PRO A 94 -26.45 4.81 8.14
C PRO A 94 -25.48 3.85 8.84
N GLN A 95 -25.33 3.96 10.17
CA GLN A 95 -24.44 3.09 10.95
C GLN A 95 -24.89 1.62 11.03
N ILE A 96 -26.16 1.33 10.71
CA ILE A 96 -26.70 -0.04 10.64
C ILE A 96 -26.59 -0.59 9.21
N VAL A 97 -26.48 0.30 8.20
CA VAL A 97 -26.40 -0.06 6.78
C VAL A 97 -24.95 -0.19 6.29
N VAL A 98 -24.00 0.54 6.90
CA VAL A 98 -22.58 0.66 6.50
C VAL A 98 -21.63 0.07 7.53
#